data_AF-A0A2X0IPE4-F1
#
_entry.id   AF-A0A2X0IPE4-F1
#
_cell.length_a   1.000
_cell.length_b   1.000
_cell.length_c   1.000
_cell.angle_alpha   90.00
_cell.angle_beta   90.00
_cell.angle_gamma   90.00
#
_symmetry.space_group_name_H-M   'P 1'
#
loop_
_entity.id
_entity.type
_entity.pdbx_description
1 polymer ?
#
loop_
_entity_poly.entity_id
_entity_poly.type
_entity_poly.pdbx_seq_one_letter_code
_entity_poly.pdbx_strand_id
1 'polypeptide(L)'
;MHAAAATTSPIQVYGAWHCSDDACTWATVRDMTDFDQKNHWLVDRGDGHPSVNLVVLSFVNPLRLLDGTTDAGDTNGVPNGMTSAIVNYFTSHGIRVMLSIGGITYAGDWDTALGQNPTLLGQKAAALATQLGVGVEIDYENASSPNLTGLQSFVTAYRAAHPYDATGADPTARLTIDVAAGDRWLTGIDQYATANWLNTSNPVLDYANAMVPSKQPSSATGAESNWQEHLTGKPTYSPPIPPLAPAKFTGSLYIAEGSSVRPECTNFSTSLESSTGSWVQSAAPAGAGTTPGLLGYMFWAAEMPSTRGVTTDPPNTCQGGVGVGSSTYGVPVPMPALRQN
;
A
#
# COMPACT_ATOMS: atom_id res chain seq x y z
N MET A 1 41.69 -6.55 0.65
CA MET A 1 40.44 -6.55 1.44
C MET A 1 39.34 -6.99 0.50
N HIS A 2 38.79 -8.20 0.69
CA HIS A 2 37.62 -8.62 -0.08
C HIS A 2 36.43 -7.84 0.45
N ALA A 3 35.79 -7.03 -0.39
CA ALA A 3 34.51 -6.43 -0.04
C ALA A 3 33.52 -7.57 0.23
N ALA A 4 32.99 -7.66 1.45
CA ALA A 4 31.91 -8.57 1.74
C ALA A 4 30.74 -8.20 0.82
N ALA A 5 30.16 -9.20 0.14
CA ALA A 5 28.94 -8.97 -0.64
C ALA A 5 27.86 -8.41 0.30
N ALA A 6 27.20 -7.33 -0.11
CA ALA A 6 26.10 -6.77 0.64
C ALA A 6 25.03 -7.86 0.83
N THR A 7 24.60 -8.08 2.06
CA THR A 7 23.52 -9.04 2.36
C THR A 7 22.23 -8.48 1.76
N THR A 8 21.55 -9.26 0.94
CA THR A 8 20.29 -8.89 0.30
C THR A 8 19.13 -9.69 0.89
N SER A 9 17.94 -9.08 0.93
CA SER A 9 16.67 -9.72 1.25
C SER A 9 15.79 -9.82 0.00
N PRO A 10 15.05 -10.93 -0.19
CA PRO A 10 14.11 -11.07 -1.29
C PRO A 10 12.93 -10.10 -1.13
N ILE A 11 12.33 -9.69 -2.25
CA ILE A 11 11.08 -8.93 -2.26
C ILE A 11 9.95 -9.84 -1.75
N GLN A 12 9.16 -9.32 -0.81
CA GLN A 12 8.01 -10.01 -0.21
C GLN A 12 6.70 -9.31 -0.53
N VAL A 13 6.72 -7.98 -0.67
CA VAL A 13 5.57 -7.17 -1.08
C VAL A 13 5.87 -6.56 -2.43
N TYR A 14 5.04 -6.87 -3.42
CA TYR A 14 5.13 -6.32 -4.75
C TYR A 14 3.71 -6.13 -5.27
N GLY A 15 3.16 -4.94 -5.02
CA GLY A 15 1.72 -4.71 -5.13
C GLY A 15 1.35 -3.44 -5.88
N ALA A 16 0.05 -3.30 -6.16
CA ALA A 16 -0.50 -2.11 -6.81
C ALA A 16 -1.72 -1.59 -6.04
N TRP A 17 -1.83 -0.27 -5.92
CA TRP A 17 -3.11 0.36 -5.61
C TRP A 17 -3.95 0.38 -6.87
N HIS A 18 -5.24 0.08 -6.73
CA HIS A 18 -6.16 -0.12 -7.84
C HIS A 18 -7.38 0.79 -7.71
N CYS A 19 -7.64 1.56 -8.76
CA CYS A 19 -8.61 2.65 -8.75
C CYS A 19 -9.90 2.38 -9.53
N SER A 20 -10.14 1.15 -9.98
CA SER A 20 -11.26 0.87 -10.90
C SER A 20 -11.19 1.74 -12.18
N ASP A 21 -12.26 1.73 -12.97
CA ASP A 21 -12.49 2.50 -14.19
C ASP A 21 -13.18 3.86 -13.94
N ASP A 22 -13.43 4.21 -12.68
CA ASP A 22 -14.26 5.35 -12.28
C ASP A 22 -13.52 6.32 -11.34
N ALA A 23 -12.21 6.50 -11.55
CA ALA A 23 -11.38 7.45 -10.82
C ALA A 23 -11.31 7.19 -9.31
N CYS A 24 -11.03 5.94 -8.92
CA CYS A 24 -10.92 5.45 -7.55
C CYS A 24 -12.23 5.52 -6.73
N THR A 25 -13.39 5.69 -7.38
CA THR A 25 -14.67 5.80 -6.66
C THR A 25 -15.29 4.45 -6.36
N TRP A 26 -15.07 3.44 -7.21
CA TRP A 26 -15.65 2.10 -7.09
C TRP A 26 -17.18 2.14 -6.91
N ALA A 27 -17.85 3.14 -7.47
CA ALA A 27 -19.27 3.38 -7.22
C ALA A 27 -20.17 2.38 -7.95
N THR A 28 -19.65 1.67 -8.94
CA THR A 28 -20.40 0.74 -9.78
C THR A 28 -19.83 -0.67 -9.74
N VAL A 29 -20.74 -1.67 -9.74
CA VAL A 29 -20.37 -3.07 -9.89
C VAL A 29 -19.76 -3.27 -11.28
N ARG A 30 -18.56 -3.83 -11.34
CA ARG A 30 -17.85 -4.09 -12.60
C ARG A 30 -18.40 -5.32 -13.32
N ASP A 31 -18.45 -5.23 -14.65
CA ASP A 31 -18.55 -6.43 -15.48
C ASP A 31 -17.22 -7.17 -15.43
N MET A 32 -17.23 -8.44 -14.99
CA MET A 32 -15.98 -9.17 -14.76
C MET A 32 -15.23 -9.52 -16.04
N THR A 33 -15.90 -9.51 -17.21
CA THR A 33 -15.23 -9.75 -18.50
C THR A 33 -14.46 -8.50 -18.93
N ASP A 34 -15.09 -7.33 -18.83
CA ASP A 34 -14.39 -6.06 -19.05
C ASP A 34 -13.28 -5.86 -18.02
N PHE A 35 -13.56 -6.13 -16.74
CA PHE A 35 -12.57 -6.02 -15.67
C PHE A 35 -11.32 -6.86 -15.96
N ASP A 36 -11.49 -8.12 -16.34
CA ASP A 36 -10.38 -8.99 -16.77
C ASP A 36 -9.63 -8.37 -17.96
N GLN A 37 -10.34 -7.97 -19.03
CA GLN A 37 -9.69 -7.37 -20.21
C GLN A 37 -8.83 -6.13 -19.88
N LYS A 38 -9.27 -5.30 -18.93
CA LYS A 38 -8.54 -4.10 -18.51
C LYS A 38 -7.40 -4.37 -17.54
N ASN A 39 -7.56 -5.39 -16.70
CA ASN A 39 -6.69 -5.65 -15.55
C ASN A 39 -5.92 -6.96 -15.65
N HIS A 40 -5.99 -7.69 -16.77
CA HIS A 40 -5.38 -9.01 -16.94
C HIS A 40 -3.88 -9.00 -16.63
N TRP A 41 -3.20 -7.90 -16.92
CA TRP A 41 -1.78 -7.75 -16.65
C TRP A 41 -1.41 -7.94 -15.18
N LEU A 42 -2.31 -7.69 -14.23
CA LEU A 42 -2.07 -7.91 -12.80
C LEU A 42 -1.98 -9.41 -12.48
N VAL A 43 -2.83 -10.24 -13.10
CA VAL A 43 -2.96 -11.68 -12.82
C VAL A 43 -2.17 -12.57 -13.79
N ASP A 44 -1.80 -12.05 -14.95
CA ASP A 44 -0.93 -12.72 -15.92
C ASP A 44 0.03 -11.72 -16.60
N ARG A 45 1.32 -11.90 -16.37
CA ARG A 45 2.40 -11.12 -16.99
C ARG A 45 2.84 -11.64 -18.36
N GLY A 46 2.06 -12.54 -18.97
CA GLY A 46 2.32 -13.17 -20.27
C GLY A 46 2.98 -14.55 -20.17
N ASP A 47 3.16 -15.08 -18.97
CA ASP A 47 3.76 -16.40 -18.69
C ASP A 47 2.87 -17.29 -17.81
N GLY A 48 1.61 -16.90 -17.58
CA GLY A 48 0.67 -17.59 -16.70
C GLY A 48 0.84 -17.31 -15.21
N HIS A 49 1.70 -16.35 -14.82
CA HIS A 49 1.91 -15.94 -13.43
C HIS A 49 1.51 -14.48 -13.21
N PRO A 50 1.04 -14.10 -12.01
CA PRO A 50 0.75 -12.71 -11.68
C PRO A 50 1.95 -11.76 -11.79
N SER A 51 1.67 -10.53 -12.21
CA SER A 51 2.64 -9.43 -12.12
C SER A 51 2.83 -8.99 -10.67
N VAL A 52 1.79 -9.06 -9.83
CA VAL A 52 1.83 -8.59 -8.44
C VAL A 52 1.40 -9.70 -7.49
N ASN A 53 1.79 -9.59 -6.22
CA ASN A 53 1.32 -10.49 -5.15
C ASN A 53 0.35 -9.82 -4.15
N LEU A 54 0.08 -8.53 -4.34
CA LEU A 54 -0.86 -7.72 -3.57
C LEU A 54 -1.60 -6.73 -4.48
N VAL A 55 -2.90 -6.58 -4.25
CA VAL A 55 -3.70 -5.46 -4.75
C VAL A 55 -4.39 -4.77 -3.58
N VAL A 56 -4.32 -3.44 -3.53
CA VAL A 56 -5.03 -2.60 -2.55
C VAL A 56 -6.11 -1.83 -3.31
N LEU A 57 -7.39 -2.05 -2.97
CA LEU A 57 -8.50 -1.36 -3.61
C LEU A 57 -8.67 0.04 -2.99
N SER A 58 -8.57 1.07 -3.82
CA SER A 58 -8.58 2.48 -3.44
C SER A 58 -9.84 3.15 -4.00
N PHE A 59 -10.78 3.66 -3.20
CA PHE A 59 -10.77 3.80 -1.73
C PHE A 59 -12.13 3.57 -1.08
N VAL A 60 -12.11 3.21 0.21
CA VAL A 60 -13.26 3.27 1.11
C VAL A 60 -13.24 4.60 1.87
N ASN A 61 -14.36 5.31 1.88
CA ASN A 61 -14.49 6.54 2.65
C ASN A 61 -14.73 6.23 4.15
N PRO A 62 -13.90 6.77 5.08
CA PRO A 62 -14.00 6.45 6.51
C PRO A 62 -15.29 6.93 7.16
N LEU A 63 -15.82 8.10 6.78
CA LEU A 63 -17.05 8.65 7.37
C LEU A 63 -18.28 7.89 6.88
N ARG A 64 -18.33 7.58 5.58
CA ARG A 64 -19.41 6.76 5.00
C ARG A 64 -19.42 5.35 5.60
N LEU A 65 -18.24 4.75 5.81
CA LEU A 65 -18.09 3.48 6.52
C LEU A 65 -18.64 3.59 7.95
N LEU A 66 -18.23 4.62 8.70
CA LEU A 66 -18.72 4.85 10.07
C LEU A 66 -20.25 4.94 10.10
N ASP A 67 -20.84 5.77 9.23
CA ASP A 67 -22.27 6.04 9.20
C ASP A 67 -23.09 4.85 8.63
N GLY A 68 -22.46 3.95 7.90
CA GLY A 68 -23.15 2.88 7.19
C GLY A 68 -23.99 3.43 6.02
N THR A 69 -23.49 4.45 5.33
CA THR A 69 -24.22 5.16 4.27
C THR A 69 -24.65 4.21 3.15
N THR A 70 -25.91 4.31 2.72
CA THR A 70 -26.42 3.56 1.57
C THR A 70 -27.05 4.53 0.57
N ASP A 71 -26.52 4.56 -0.65
CA ASP A 71 -27.03 5.35 -1.76
C ASP A 71 -26.66 4.71 -3.11
N ALA A 72 -26.58 5.50 -4.19
CA ALA A 72 -26.28 4.99 -5.52
C ALA A 72 -24.84 4.42 -5.64
N GLY A 73 -23.89 4.95 -4.86
CA GLY A 73 -22.48 4.56 -4.93
C GLY A 73 -22.06 3.58 -3.83
N ASP A 74 -22.76 3.56 -2.70
CA ASP A 74 -22.37 2.75 -1.55
C ASP A 74 -23.52 1.92 -0.97
N THR A 75 -23.18 0.79 -0.37
CA THR A 75 -24.06 -0.01 0.48
C THR A 75 -23.38 -0.20 1.83
N ASN A 76 -24.03 0.22 2.91
CA ASN A 76 -23.47 0.18 4.28
C ASN A 76 -22.08 0.85 4.41
N GLY A 77 -21.81 1.89 3.63
CA GLY A 77 -20.56 2.65 3.62
C GLY A 77 -19.43 2.01 2.82
N VAL A 78 -19.73 0.96 2.06
CA VAL A 78 -18.80 0.27 1.17
C VAL A 78 -19.14 0.62 -0.27
N PRO A 79 -18.17 1.05 -1.10
CA PRO A 79 -18.40 1.28 -2.52
C PRO A 79 -18.95 0.02 -3.20
N ASN A 80 -20.02 0.18 -3.99
CA ASN A 80 -20.76 -0.94 -4.58
C ASN A 80 -19.90 -1.81 -5.52
N GLY A 81 -18.82 -1.27 -6.08
CA GLY A 81 -17.85 -1.97 -6.92
C GLY A 81 -16.87 -2.87 -6.16
N MET A 82 -16.65 -2.63 -4.87
CA MET A 82 -15.74 -3.44 -4.03
C MET A 82 -16.41 -4.74 -3.57
N THR A 83 -16.65 -5.63 -4.53
CA THR A 83 -17.41 -6.87 -4.33
C THR A 83 -16.51 -8.08 -4.04
N SER A 84 -17.09 -9.14 -3.48
CA SER A 84 -16.41 -10.44 -3.37
C SER A 84 -16.00 -11.01 -4.73
N ALA A 85 -16.64 -10.64 -5.85
CA ALA A 85 -16.22 -11.10 -7.17
C ALA A 85 -14.85 -10.53 -7.57
N ILE A 86 -14.59 -9.25 -7.27
CA ILE A 86 -13.29 -8.61 -7.47
C ILE A 86 -12.22 -9.24 -6.57
N VAL A 87 -12.56 -9.45 -5.28
CA VAL A 87 -11.65 -10.13 -4.35
C VAL A 87 -11.32 -11.54 -4.81
N ASN A 88 -12.33 -12.30 -5.23
CA ASN A 88 -12.16 -13.67 -5.72
C ASN A 88 -11.33 -13.73 -7.00
N TYR A 89 -11.49 -12.75 -7.90
CA TYR A 89 -10.68 -12.65 -9.11
C TYR A 89 -9.18 -12.58 -8.80
N PHE A 90 -8.75 -11.74 -7.86
CA PHE A 90 -7.33 -11.66 -7.49
C PHE A 90 -6.89 -12.88 -6.66
N THR A 91 -7.68 -13.27 -5.65
CA THR A 91 -7.30 -14.36 -4.73
C THR A 91 -7.26 -15.72 -5.40
N SER A 92 -8.04 -15.98 -6.45
CA SER A 92 -7.94 -17.22 -7.24
C SER A 92 -6.62 -17.34 -8.00
N HIS A 93 -5.89 -16.24 -8.19
CA HIS A 93 -4.56 -16.19 -8.78
C HIS A 93 -3.45 -16.10 -7.71
N GLY A 94 -3.78 -16.29 -6.43
CA GLY A 94 -2.82 -16.22 -5.32
C GLY A 94 -2.43 -14.79 -4.91
N ILE A 95 -3.08 -13.78 -5.45
CA ILE A 95 -2.84 -12.37 -5.11
C ILE A 95 -3.61 -12.02 -3.84
N ARG A 96 -2.94 -11.43 -2.85
CA ARG A 96 -3.61 -10.92 -1.65
C ARG A 96 -4.37 -9.64 -1.98
N VAL A 97 -5.47 -9.40 -1.27
CA VAL A 97 -6.31 -8.20 -1.47
C VAL A 97 -6.43 -7.46 -0.14
N MET A 98 -6.36 -6.13 -0.23
CA MET A 98 -6.64 -5.21 0.87
C MET A 98 -7.57 -4.09 0.41
N LEU A 99 -8.20 -3.40 1.35
CA LEU A 99 -8.92 -2.15 1.09
C LEU A 99 -8.13 -0.99 1.69
N SER A 100 -7.92 0.08 0.94
CA SER A 100 -7.42 1.34 1.50
C SER A 100 -8.58 2.21 1.96
N ILE A 101 -8.56 2.59 3.24
CA ILE A 101 -9.53 3.52 3.81
C ILE A 101 -8.90 4.92 3.79
N GLY A 102 -9.45 5.80 2.96
CA GLY A 102 -9.06 7.20 2.87
C GLY A 102 -8.32 7.56 1.59
N GLY A 103 -7.16 8.21 1.72
CA GLY A 103 -6.52 9.01 0.69
C GLY A 103 -6.75 10.52 0.92
N ILE A 104 -5.96 11.37 0.26
CA ILE A 104 -5.94 12.83 0.48
C ILE A 104 -7.31 13.49 0.31
N THR A 105 -8.15 12.93 -0.57
CA THR A 105 -9.52 13.38 -0.81
C THR A 105 -10.40 13.27 0.43
N TYR A 106 -10.10 12.34 1.35
CA TYR A 106 -10.91 12.00 2.51
C TYR A 106 -10.23 12.33 3.84
N ALA A 107 -9.16 13.13 3.87
CA ALA A 107 -8.50 13.53 5.11
C ALA A 107 -9.48 14.18 6.11
N GLY A 108 -10.40 15.03 5.63
CA GLY A 108 -11.45 15.63 6.48
C GLY A 108 -12.53 14.65 6.94
N ASP A 109 -12.83 13.62 6.15
CA ASP A 109 -13.77 12.56 6.52
C ASP A 109 -13.16 11.65 7.59
N TRP A 110 -11.86 11.36 7.50
CA TRP A 110 -11.10 10.72 8.58
C TRP A 110 -11.17 11.54 9.86
N ASP A 111 -10.88 12.85 9.81
CA ASP A 111 -10.95 13.73 10.98
C ASP A 111 -12.33 13.67 11.64
N THR A 112 -13.38 13.73 10.82
CA THR A 112 -14.77 13.68 11.27
C THR A 112 -15.08 12.33 11.90
N ALA A 113 -14.75 11.21 11.24
CA ALA A 113 -15.05 9.87 11.72
C ALA A 113 -14.28 9.54 13.03
N LEU A 114 -13.01 9.93 13.10
CA LEU A 114 -12.19 9.78 14.31
C LEU A 114 -12.63 10.69 15.45
N GLY A 115 -13.21 11.86 15.15
CA GLY A 115 -13.82 12.74 16.14
C GLY A 115 -15.17 12.23 16.66
N GLN A 116 -15.94 11.54 15.82
CA GLN A 116 -17.25 11.01 16.18
C GLN A 116 -17.18 9.71 16.99
N ASN A 117 -16.59 8.66 16.41
CA ASN A 117 -16.49 7.36 17.08
C ASN A 117 -15.39 6.48 16.47
N PRO A 118 -14.13 6.69 16.86
CA PRO A 118 -13.00 5.98 16.28
C PRO A 118 -13.02 4.49 16.60
N THR A 119 -13.56 4.09 17.76
CA THR A 119 -13.70 2.69 18.14
C THR A 119 -14.69 1.97 17.22
N LEU A 120 -15.86 2.57 16.96
CA LEU A 120 -16.84 1.99 16.04
C LEU A 120 -16.31 1.93 14.60
N LEU A 121 -15.57 2.96 14.16
CA LEU A 121 -14.93 2.93 12.85
C LEU A 121 -13.98 1.73 12.72
N GLY A 122 -13.14 1.47 13.74
CA GLY A 122 -12.25 0.31 13.74
C GLY A 122 -12.99 -1.04 13.75
N GLN A 123 -14.09 -1.13 14.49
CA GLN A 123 -14.96 -2.31 14.47
C GLN A 123 -15.59 -2.54 13.10
N LYS A 124 -16.04 -1.48 12.42
CA LYS A 124 -16.64 -1.57 11.09
C LYS A 124 -15.63 -1.91 10.01
N ALA A 125 -14.42 -1.36 10.08
CA ALA A 125 -13.31 -1.76 9.21
C ALA A 125 -12.97 -3.25 9.39
N ALA A 126 -12.90 -3.75 10.63
CA ALA A 126 -12.66 -5.17 10.90
C ALA A 126 -13.82 -6.07 10.43
N ALA A 127 -15.06 -5.63 10.58
CA ALA A 127 -16.23 -6.35 10.07
C ALA A 127 -16.20 -6.43 8.54
N LEU A 128 -15.86 -5.34 7.85
CA LEU A 128 -15.70 -5.32 6.40
C LEU A 128 -14.55 -6.23 5.92
N ALA A 129 -13.40 -6.17 6.59
CA ALA A 129 -12.28 -7.09 6.36
C ALA A 129 -12.71 -8.56 6.47
N THR A 130 -13.49 -8.89 7.50
CA THR A 130 -14.06 -10.24 7.70
C THR A 130 -15.02 -10.62 6.58
N GLN A 131 -15.92 -9.71 6.20
CA GLN A 131 -16.95 -9.95 5.19
C GLN A 131 -16.34 -10.28 3.83
N LEU A 132 -15.25 -9.61 3.46
CA LEU A 132 -14.60 -9.79 2.17
C LEU A 132 -13.39 -10.73 2.21
N GLY A 133 -12.87 -11.07 3.40
CA GLY A 133 -11.68 -11.91 3.55
C GLY A 133 -10.38 -11.19 3.14
N VAL A 134 -10.28 -9.89 3.44
CA VAL A 134 -9.21 -8.99 2.96
C VAL A 134 -8.53 -8.27 4.13
N GLY A 135 -7.32 -7.74 3.90
CA GLY A 135 -6.67 -6.83 4.84
C GLY A 135 -7.14 -5.39 4.69
N VAL A 136 -6.63 -4.50 5.53
CA VAL A 136 -6.95 -3.06 5.49
C VAL A 136 -5.68 -2.23 5.52
N GLU A 137 -5.68 -1.16 4.74
CA GLU A 137 -4.71 -0.09 4.80
C GLU A 137 -5.36 1.18 5.37
N ILE A 138 -4.65 1.81 6.31
CA ILE A 138 -4.98 3.14 6.81
C ILE A 138 -4.32 4.15 5.88
N ASP A 139 -5.12 4.91 5.15
CA ASP A 139 -4.62 6.00 4.30
C ASP A 139 -5.21 7.32 4.81
N TYR A 140 -4.62 7.82 5.90
CA TYR A 140 -5.07 9.04 6.57
C TYR A 140 -4.06 10.15 6.36
N GLU A 141 -4.35 11.07 5.45
CA GLU A 141 -3.37 12.05 4.99
C GLU A 141 -3.50 13.45 5.64
N ASN A 142 -3.87 13.54 6.93
CA ASN A 142 -3.87 14.82 7.65
C ASN A 142 -2.45 15.18 8.13
N ALA A 143 -1.76 16.03 7.37
CA ALA A 143 -0.40 16.47 7.69
C ALA A 143 -0.30 17.56 8.75
N SER A 144 -1.39 18.26 9.08
CA SER A 144 -1.34 19.46 9.91
C SER A 144 -1.61 19.16 11.38
N SER A 145 -2.67 18.40 11.67
CA SER A 145 -3.09 18.10 13.04
C SER A 145 -3.84 16.76 13.09
N PRO A 146 -3.15 15.64 12.82
CA PRO A 146 -3.79 14.33 12.78
C PRO A 146 -4.36 13.95 14.15
N ASN A 147 -5.56 13.36 14.17
CA ASN A 147 -6.20 12.85 15.38
C ASN A 147 -5.60 11.49 15.79
N LEU A 148 -4.38 11.50 16.32
CA LEU A 148 -3.61 10.30 16.68
C LEU A 148 -4.26 9.48 17.81
N THR A 149 -4.94 10.13 18.76
CA THR A 149 -5.69 9.44 19.83
C THR A 149 -6.88 8.67 19.26
N GLY A 150 -7.62 9.30 18.33
CA GLY A 150 -8.69 8.64 17.59
C GLY A 150 -8.13 7.48 16.76
N LEU A 151 -7.05 7.70 16.02
CA LEU A 151 -6.46 6.67 15.19
C LEU A 151 -5.92 5.48 16.01
N GLN A 152 -5.33 5.71 17.18
CA GLN A 152 -4.98 4.64 18.12
C GLN A 152 -6.21 3.85 18.57
N SER A 153 -7.35 4.52 18.82
CA SER A 153 -8.59 3.85 19.20
C SER A 153 -9.15 3.00 18.05
N PHE A 154 -9.05 3.48 16.81
CA PHE A 154 -9.36 2.71 15.60
C PHE A 154 -8.49 1.45 15.51
N VAL A 155 -7.16 1.59 15.59
CA VAL A 155 -6.21 0.46 15.51
C VAL A 155 -6.48 -0.56 16.62
N THR A 156 -6.72 -0.09 17.84
CA THR A 156 -7.04 -0.96 18.99
C THR A 156 -8.31 -1.77 18.74
N ALA A 157 -9.36 -1.13 18.23
CA ALA A 157 -10.62 -1.78 17.92
C ALA A 157 -10.50 -2.79 16.78
N TYR A 158 -9.74 -2.47 15.72
CA TYR A 158 -9.44 -3.41 14.64
C TYR A 158 -8.69 -4.63 15.17
N ARG A 159 -7.62 -4.41 15.95
CA ARG A 159 -6.80 -5.50 16.52
C ARG A 159 -7.52 -6.35 17.56
N ALA A 160 -8.57 -5.84 18.19
CA ALA A 160 -9.42 -6.63 19.08
C ALA A 160 -10.23 -7.70 18.32
N ALA A 161 -10.61 -7.43 17.07
CA ALA A 161 -11.27 -8.39 16.20
C ALA A 161 -10.25 -9.29 15.48
N HIS A 162 -9.18 -8.67 14.95
CA HIS A 162 -8.13 -9.34 14.16
C HIS A 162 -6.75 -9.10 14.77
N PRO A 163 -6.32 -9.94 15.73
CA PRO A 163 -5.00 -9.85 16.35
C PRO A 163 -3.87 -9.90 15.31
N TYR A 164 -2.70 -9.37 15.68
CA TYR A 164 -1.52 -9.41 14.82
C TYR A 164 -1.13 -10.85 14.46
N ASP A 165 -1.04 -11.17 13.16
CA ASP A 165 -0.62 -12.48 12.66
C ASP A 165 0.69 -12.37 11.87
N ALA A 166 1.81 -12.69 12.54
CA ALA A 166 3.13 -12.69 11.93
C ALA A 166 3.30 -13.73 10.79
N THR A 167 2.44 -14.76 10.75
CA THR A 167 2.51 -15.79 9.71
C THR A 167 1.89 -15.32 8.40
N GLY A 168 1.02 -14.30 8.44
CA GLY A 168 0.26 -13.82 7.30
C GLY A 168 -0.74 -14.85 6.74
N ALA A 169 -1.11 -15.86 7.53
CA ALA A 169 -2.07 -16.87 7.12
C ALA A 169 -3.48 -16.27 7.06
N ASP A 170 -3.84 -15.45 8.06
CA ASP A 170 -5.10 -14.73 8.10
C ASP A 170 -5.00 -13.41 7.30
N PRO A 171 -5.68 -13.30 6.13
CA PRO A 171 -5.66 -12.06 5.37
C PRO A 171 -6.30 -10.89 6.13
N THR A 172 -7.28 -11.15 7.01
CA THR A 172 -7.99 -10.10 7.75
C THR A 172 -7.13 -9.47 8.84
N ALA A 173 -6.09 -10.18 9.30
CA ALA A 173 -5.10 -9.67 10.22
C ALA A 173 -4.07 -8.74 9.56
N ARG A 174 -4.01 -8.62 8.22
CA ARG A 174 -3.10 -7.68 7.55
C ARG A 174 -3.63 -6.26 7.73
N LEU A 175 -2.91 -5.45 8.52
CA LEU A 175 -3.21 -4.03 8.71
C LEU A 175 -1.95 -3.19 8.46
N THR A 176 -2.02 -2.33 7.45
CA THR A 176 -0.91 -1.44 7.04
C THR A 176 -1.31 0.02 7.19
N ILE A 177 -0.34 0.91 6.98
CA ILE A 177 -0.56 2.34 6.94
C ILE A 177 0.19 2.92 5.74
N ASP A 178 -0.43 3.85 5.04
CA ASP A 178 0.25 4.67 4.05
C ASP A 178 0.85 5.90 4.76
N VAL A 179 2.14 6.15 4.52
CA VAL A 179 2.90 7.27 5.10
C VAL A 179 3.48 8.11 3.97
N ALA A 180 3.93 9.32 4.28
CA ALA A 180 4.45 10.19 3.23
C ALA A 180 5.62 9.55 2.45
N ALA A 181 5.88 10.02 1.23
CA ALA A 181 7.00 9.52 0.41
C ALA A 181 8.35 9.56 1.17
N GLY A 182 8.52 10.55 2.04
CA GLY A 182 9.56 10.66 3.06
C GLY A 182 9.03 11.49 4.23
N ASP A 183 9.75 11.52 5.34
CA ASP A 183 9.38 12.10 6.66
C ASP A 183 9.16 13.65 6.69
N ARG A 184 8.96 14.30 5.55
CA ARG A 184 8.77 15.76 5.42
C ARG A 184 7.30 16.17 5.38
N TRP A 185 6.40 15.20 5.31
CA TRP A 185 4.96 15.38 5.24
C TRP A 185 4.31 14.27 6.07
N LEU A 186 3.05 14.42 6.49
CA LEU A 186 2.42 13.50 7.48
C LEU A 186 3.24 13.31 8.78
N THR A 187 4.07 14.29 9.13
CA THR A 187 5.01 14.25 10.24
C THR A 187 4.44 13.69 11.55
N GLY A 188 3.23 14.11 11.95
CA GLY A 188 2.61 13.64 13.19
C GLY A 188 2.25 12.15 13.14
N ILE A 189 1.88 11.64 11.97
CA ILE A 189 1.58 10.23 11.73
C ILE A 189 2.87 9.44 11.71
N ASP A 190 3.91 9.89 10.99
CA ASP A 190 5.21 9.23 10.95
C ASP A 190 5.83 9.09 12.35
N GLN A 191 5.78 10.16 13.15
CA GLN A 191 6.21 10.15 14.56
C GLN A 191 5.50 9.06 15.35
N TYR A 192 4.17 8.97 15.23
CA TYR A 192 3.36 8.08 16.04
C TYR A 192 3.43 6.63 15.57
N ALA A 193 3.29 6.40 14.26
CA ALA A 193 3.28 5.07 13.66
C ALA A 193 4.62 4.36 13.87
N THR A 194 5.73 5.04 13.61
CA THR A 194 7.07 4.45 13.79
C THR A 194 7.39 4.16 15.25
N ALA A 195 6.98 5.04 16.18
CA ALA A 195 7.21 4.85 17.61
C ALA A 195 6.33 3.74 18.22
N ASN A 196 5.06 3.63 17.81
CA ASN A 196 4.06 2.84 18.53
C ASN A 196 3.56 1.63 17.77
N TRP A 197 3.52 1.68 16.43
CA TRP A 197 2.79 0.70 15.62
C TRP A 197 3.67 -0.21 14.79
N LEU A 198 4.77 0.31 14.26
CA LEU A 198 5.66 -0.37 13.33
C LEU A 198 6.95 -0.88 14.00
N ASN A 199 7.04 -0.83 15.33
CA ASN A 199 8.19 -1.35 16.05
C ASN A 199 8.31 -2.89 15.85
N THR A 200 9.52 -3.44 15.93
CA THR A 200 9.74 -4.86 15.63
C THR A 200 9.59 -5.81 16.82
N SER A 201 9.39 -5.28 18.03
CA SER A 201 9.26 -6.10 19.25
C SER A 201 7.81 -6.48 19.56
N ASN A 202 6.88 -5.57 19.29
CA ASN A 202 5.45 -5.73 19.46
C ASN A 202 4.71 -4.88 18.40
N PRO A 203 4.80 -5.27 17.12
CA PRO A 203 4.12 -4.56 16.06
C PRO A 203 2.59 -4.69 16.22
N VAL A 204 1.88 -3.59 15.97
CA VAL A 204 0.42 -3.63 15.74
C VAL A 204 0.06 -3.25 14.31
N LEU A 205 1.02 -2.83 13.49
CA LEU A 205 0.91 -2.73 12.04
C LEU A 205 1.95 -3.62 11.38
N ASP A 206 1.60 -4.16 10.22
CA ASP A 206 2.43 -5.10 9.49
C ASP A 206 3.64 -4.42 8.86
N TYR A 207 3.37 -3.33 8.13
CA TYR A 207 4.36 -2.45 7.52
C TYR A 207 3.69 -1.13 7.12
N ALA A 208 4.52 -0.14 6.79
CA ALA A 208 4.08 1.08 6.14
C ALA A 208 4.42 1.06 4.65
N ASN A 209 3.53 1.63 3.84
CA ASN A 209 3.82 1.96 2.46
C ASN A 209 4.29 3.42 2.38
N ALA A 210 5.39 3.67 1.66
CA ALA A 210 5.71 5.05 1.29
C ALA A 210 4.73 5.47 0.20
N MET A 211 4.01 6.56 0.35
CA MET A 211 3.27 7.16 -0.75
C MET A 211 4.20 7.51 -1.91
N VAL A 212 3.64 7.57 -3.12
CA VAL A 212 4.32 8.26 -4.20
C VAL A 212 4.39 9.77 -3.90
N PRO A 213 5.51 10.46 -4.14
CA PRO A 213 5.58 11.91 -3.99
C PRO A 213 4.65 12.61 -5.00
N SER A 214 4.51 13.93 -4.92
CA SER A 214 3.63 14.69 -5.83
C SER A 214 3.99 14.53 -7.33
N LYS A 215 5.22 14.08 -7.63
CA LYS A 215 5.67 13.63 -8.94
C LYS A 215 6.72 12.53 -8.83
N GLN A 216 6.71 11.57 -9.75
CA GLN A 216 7.76 10.54 -9.83
C GLN A 216 9.15 11.19 -9.82
N PRO A 217 10.08 10.75 -8.93
CA PRO A 217 11.48 11.16 -9.01
C PRO A 217 12.08 10.85 -10.38
N SER A 218 13.07 11.61 -10.83
CA SER A 218 13.71 11.38 -12.14
C SER A 218 14.96 10.49 -12.07
N SER A 219 15.34 10.03 -10.87
CA SER A 219 16.53 9.21 -10.64
C SER A 219 16.37 8.30 -9.43
N ALA A 220 17.15 7.21 -9.42
CA ALA A 220 17.22 6.25 -8.32
C ALA A 220 17.57 6.96 -7.00
N THR A 221 18.62 7.79 -6.99
CA THR A 221 19.01 8.58 -5.81
C THR A 221 17.88 9.45 -5.28
N GLY A 222 17.04 10.02 -6.15
CA GLY A 222 15.89 10.83 -5.74
C GLY A 222 14.81 10.01 -5.02
N ALA A 223 14.49 8.82 -5.55
CA ALA A 223 13.55 7.89 -4.91
C ALA A 223 14.11 7.33 -3.60
N GLU A 224 15.34 6.81 -3.63
CA GLU A 224 16.06 6.28 -2.47
C GLU A 224 16.18 7.31 -1.36
N SER A 225 16.45 8.59 -1.69
CA SER A 225 16.54 9.65 -0.67
C SER A 225 15.23 9.87 0.07
N ASN A 226 14.07 9.73 -0.59
CA ASN A 226 12.78 9.85 0.09
C ASN A 226 12.58 8.68 1.07
N TRP A 227 12.82 7.45 0.61
CA TRP A 227 12.67 6.25 1.42
C TRP A 227 13.70 6.14 2.55
N GLN A 228 14.92 6.63 2.31
CA GLN A 228 16.00 6.64 3.29
C GLN A 228 15.65 7.49 4.51
N GLU A 229 14.83 8.53 4.36
CA GLU A 229 14.37 9.36 5.48
C GLU A 229 13.70 8.49 6.53
N HIS A 230 12.71 7.66 6.14
CA HIS A 230 12.01 6.73 7.03
C HIS A 230 12.96 5.79 7.77
N LEU A 231 13.95 5.23 7.06
CA LEU A 231 14.90 4.32 7.69
C LEU A 231 15.78 5.02 8.73
N THR A 232 16.19 6.27 8.49
CA THR A 232 17.00 7.05 9.43
C THR A 232 16.20 7.80 10.48
N GLY A 233 14.90 8.00 10.25
CA GLY A 233 14.06 8.95 10.94
C GLY A 233 14.50 10.41 10.77
N LYS A 234 13.88 11.30 11.55
CA LYS A 234 14.18 12.74 11.64
C LYS A 234 14.42 13.14 13.10
N PRO A 235 15.66 13.02 13.62
CA PRO A 235 15.98 13.37 14.99
C PRO A 235 15.86 14.88 15.29
N THR A 236 15.82 15.72 14.26
CA THR A 236 15.71 17.18 14.39
C THR A 236 14.27 17.67 14.60
N TYR A 237 13.28 16.79 14.47
CA TYR A 237 11.88 17.13 14.70
C TYR A 237 11.57 17.10 16.21
N SER A 238 10.49 17.78 16.63
CA SER A 238 10.04 17.80 18.02
C SER A 238 8.55 17.44 18.10
N PRO A 239 8.19 16.22 18.55
CA PRO A 239 9.11 15.11 18.89
C PRO A 239 9.89 14.55 17.68
N PRO A 240 10.99 13.80 17.88
CA PRO A 240 11.68 13.12 16.79
C PRO A 240 10.79 12.11 16.05
N ILE A 241 11.02 11.93 14.74
CA ILE A 241 10.58 10.71 14.05
C ILE A 241 11.67 9.65 14.25
N PRO A 242 11.39 8.51 14.91
CA PRO A 242 12.38 7.45 15.08
C PRO A 242 12.71 6.74 13.75
N PRO A 243 13.85 6.02 13.68
CA PRO A 243 14.15 5.10 12.58
C PRO A 243 13.08 4.01 12.40
N LEU A 244 12.71 3.71 11.16
CA LEU A 244 11.89 2.56 10.78
C LEU A 244 12.76 1.39 10.33
N ALA A 245 12.38 0.17 10.72
CA ALA A 245 13.08 -1.03 10.27
C ALA A 245 12.84 -1.28 8.77
N PRO A 246 13.85 -1.64 7.97
CA PRO A 246 13.66 -1.99 6.56
C PRO A 246 12.59 -3.07 6.33
N ALA A 247 12.51 -4.06 7.22
CA ALA A 247 11.50 -5.12 7.19
C ALA A 247 10.05 -4.65 7.53
N LYS A 248 9.83 -3.35 7.75
CA LYS A 248 8.52 -2.75 8.05
C LYS A 248 8.12 -1.68 7.04
N PHE A 249 8.73 -1.68 5.86
CA PHE A 249 8.57 -0.61 4.89
C PHE A 249 8.64 -1.09 3.45
N THR A 250 7.86 -0.48 2.56
CA THR A 250 7.96 -0.61 1.10
C THR A 250 8.22 0.77 0.49
N GLY A 251 8.87 0.80 -0.67
CA GLY A 251 8.99 2.00 -1.49
C GLY A 251 7.94 2.02 -2.59
N SER A 252 7.49 3.19 -3.02
CA SER A 252 6.47 3.28 -4.07
C SER A 252 6.84 4.14 -5.25
N LEU A 253 6.29 3.77 -6.40
CA LEU A 253 6.56 4.38 -7.69
C LEU A 253 5.27 4.54 -8.51
N TYR A 254 5.19 5.59 -9.32
CA TYR A 254 4.10 5.73 -10.29
C TYR A 254 4.26 4.74 -11.45
N ILE A 255 3.15 4.14 -11.87
CA ILE A 255 3.04 3.39 -13.14
C ILE A 255 2.31 4.20 -14.23
N ALA A 256 1.44 5.10 -13.81
CA ALA A 256 0.75 6.07 -14.66
C ALA A 256 0.65 7.41 -13.90
N GLU A 257 1.06 8.51 -14.54
CA GLU A 257 1.07 9.83 -13.90
C GLU A 257 0.79 10.94 -14.91
N GLY A 258 -0.26 11.74 -14.65
CA GLY A 258 -0.68 12.79 -15.57
C GLY A 258 -0.93 12.22 -16.97
N SER A 259 -0.27 12.79 -17.98
CA SER A 259 -0.39 12.33 -19.37
C SER A 259 0.66 11.28 -19.79
N SER A 260 1.38 10.68 -18.85
CA SER A 260 2.52 9.78 -19.15
C SER A 260 2.33 8.42 -18.50
N VAL A 261 2.43 7.37 -19.32
CA VAL A 261 2.63 6.00 -18.82
C VAL A 261 4.11 5.87 -18.49
N ARG A 262 4.42 5.44 -17.27
CA ARG A 262 5.79 5.44 -16.76
C ARG A 262 6.55 4.19 -17.21
N PRO A 263 7.90 4.21 -17.28
CA PRO A 263 8.68 3.02 -17.57
C PRO A 263 8.45 1.87 -16.58
N GLU A 264 8.11 2.18 -15.33
CA GLU A 264 7.67 1.23 -14.31
C GLU A 264 6.48 0.38 -14.81
N CYS A 265 5.63 0.93 -15.67
CA CYS A 265 4.58 0.16 -16.32
C CYS A 265 5.07 -0.56 -17.57
N THR A 266 5.80 0.13 -18.47
CA THR A 266 5.96 -0.34 -19.86
C THR A 266 7.35 -0.90 -20.20
N ASN A 267 8.40 -0.56 -19.46
CA ASN A 267 9.77 -0.97 -19.74
C ASN A 267 10.64 -0.98 -18.48
N PHE A 268 10.72 -2.16 -17.86
CA PHE A 268 11.46 -2.39 -16.62
C PHE A 268 12.92 -1.90 -16.70
N SER A 269 13.63 -2.18 -17.80
CA SER A 269 15.06 -1.87 -17.92
C SER A 269 15.40 -0.38 -17.82
N THR A 270 14.41 0.49 -18.05
CA THR A 270 14.54 1.95 -17.98
C THR A 270 13.80 2.57 -16.79
N SER A 271 13.24 1.75 -15.90
CA SER A 271 12.43 2.17 -14.76
C SER A 271 13.25 2.52 -13.52
N LEU A 272 12.66 3.28 -12.60
CA LEU A 272 13.23 3.44 -11.27
C LEU A 272 13.18 2.15 -10.47
N GLU A 273 12.19 1.29 -10.71
CA GLU A 273 12.14 -0.03 -10.10
C GLU A 273 13.43 -0.81 -10.38
N SER A 274 13.83 -0.94 -11.65
CA SER A 274 15.08 -1.62 -12.02
C SER A 274 16.32 -0.96 -11.42
N SER A 275 16.40 0.37 -11.42
CA SER A 275 17.60 1.09 -10.98
C SER A 275 17.72 1.22 -9.46
N THR A 276 16.62 1.10 -8.72
CA THR A 276 16.59 1.10 -7.24
C THR A 276 16.55 -0.29 -6.62
N GLY A 277 16.30 -1.35 -7.40
CA GLY A 277 16.09 -2.71 -6.89
C GLY A 277 17.20 -3.25 -6.00
N SER A 278 18.47 -2.97 -6.34
CA SER A 278 19.60 -3.39 -5.51
C SER A 278 19.59 -2.69 -4.15
N TRP A 279 19.22 -1.40 -4.09
CA TRP A 279 19.06 -0.67 -2.84
C TRP A 279 17.85 -1.18 -2.06
N VAL A 280 16.71 -1.40 -2.70
CA VAL A 280 15.51 -1.96 -2.06
C VAL A 280 15.80 -3.32 -1.43
N GLN A 281 16.62 -4.17 -2.05
CA GLN A 281 16.99 -5.47 -1.48
C GLN A 281 18.10 -5.39 -0.41
N SER A 282 18.85 -4.28 -0.29
CA SER A 282 20.05 -4.21 0.57
C SER A 282 20.11 -3.03 1.55
N ALA A 283 19.11 -2.15 1.57
CA ALA A 283 19.06 -0.97 2.45
C ALA A 283 19.29 -1.38 3.91
N ALA A 284 20.33 -0.83 4.53
CA ALA A 284 20.73 -1.23 5.87
C ALA A 284 19.78 -0.67 6.94
N PRO A 285 19.56 -1.40 8.05
CA PRO A 285 18.96 -0.83 9.25
C PRO A 285 19.72 0.41 9.72
N ALA A 286 19.00 1.48 10.07
CA ALA A 286 19.59 2.73 10.56
C ALA A 286 19.05 3.11 11.95
N GLY A 287 18.98 2.13 12.85
CA GLY A 287 18.58 2.30 14.25
C GLY A 287 17.36 1.47 14.68
N ALA A 288 16.67 0.82 13.74
CA ALA A 288 15.59 -0.12 13.99
C ALA A 288 15.70 -1.35 13.07
N GLY A 289 15.34 -2.53 13.59
CA GLY A 289 15.49 -3.81 12.87
C GLY A 289 16.93 -4.31 12.81
N THR A 290 17.11 -5.50 12.21
CA THR A 290 18.43 -6.17 12.16
C THR A 290 18.77 -6.72 10.78
N THR A 291 17.79 -6.90 9.90
CA THR A 291 18.04 -7.40 8.54
C THR A 291 17.93 -6.29 7.49
N PRO A 292 18.79 -6.31 6.46
CA PRO A 292 18.75 -5.32 5.40
C PRO A 292 17.62 -5.56 4.40
N GLY A 293 17.36 -4.56 3.57
CA GLY A 293 16.38 -4.58 2.50
C GLY A 293 14.97 -4.20 2.99
N LEU A 294 14.27 -3.41 2.18
CA LEU A 294 12.85 -3.15 2.33
C LEU A 294 12.03 -4.43 2.07
N LEU A 295 10.72 -4.38 2.33
CA LEU A 295 9.80 -5.46 1.95
C LEU A 295 9.55 -5.53 0.44
N GLY A 296 9.70 -4.41 -0.27
CA GLY A 296 9.59 -4.35 -1.73
C GLY A 296 8.92 -3.09 -2.25
N TYR A 297 8.06 -3.23 -3.26
CA TYR A 297 7.45 -2.13 -4.00
C TYR A 297 5.93 -2.09 -3.92
N MET A 298 5.38 -0.88 -3.94
CA MET A 298 3.99 -0.62 -4.31
C MET A 298 3.89 0.35 -5.49
N PHE A 299 2.87 0.17 -6.34
CA PHE A 299 2.70 0.93 -7.58
C PHE A 299 1.41 1.75 -7.60
N TRP A 300 1.54 3.06 -7.84
CA TRP A 300 0.40 3.98 -7.96
C TRP A 300 0.17 4.41 -9.41
N ALA A 301 -1.01 4.25 -9.99
CA ALA A 301 -2.03 3.29 -9.61
C ALA A 301 -2.50 2.56 -10.86
N ALA A 302 -3.00 1.35 -10.64
CA ALA A 302 -3.57 0.51 -11.68
C ALA A 302 -4.96 1.02 -12.08
N GLU A 303 -5.25 0.80 -13.36
CA GLU A 303 -6.45 1.22 -14.07
C GLU A 303 -6.56 2.75 -14.20
N MET A 304 -7.58 3.39 -13.63
CA MET A 304 -7.90 4.79 -13.87
C MET A 304 -7.82 5.61 -12.57
N PRO A 305 -6.66 6.20 -12.23
CA PRO A 305 -6.51 6.99 -10.99
C PRO A 305 -7.17 8.36 -11.03
N SER A 306 -7.61 8.83 -12.19
CA SER A 306 -8.23 10.14 -12.36
C SER A 306 -9.08 10.20 -13.62
N THR A 307 -10.06 11.09 -13.64
CA THR A 307 -10.84 11.44 -14.84
C THR A 307 -10.00 12.11 -15.93
N ARG A 308 -8.75 12.48 -15.61
CA ARG A 308 -7.79 13.06 -16.54
C ARG A 308 -6.48 12.29 -16.47
N GLY A 309 -5.87 12.07 -17.63
CA GLY A 309 -4.57 11.45 -17.73
C GLY A 309 -4.60 10.13 -18.47
N VAL A 310 -3.56 9.34 -18.29
CA VAL A 310 -3.44 8.00 -18.85
C VAL A 310 -3.88 6.94 -17.84
N THR A 311 -4.33 5.81 -18.36
CA THR A 311 -4.69 4.61 -17.59
C THR A 311 -3.70 3.48 -17.89
N THR A 312 -3.76 2.40 -17.12
CA THR A 312 -3.03 1.15 -17.44
C THR A 312 -3.87 0.18 -18.29
N ASP A 313 -5.03 0.62 -18.79
CA ASP A 313 -5.84 -0.16 -19.72
C ASP A 313 -5.07 -0.42 -21.01
N PRO A 314 -5.36 -1.51 -21.75
CA PRO A 314 -4.85 -1.68 -23.10
C PRO A 314 -5.02 -0.42 -23.97
N PRO A 315 -3.94 0.02 -24.67
CA PRO A 315 -2.67 -0.67 -24.89
C PRO A 315 -1.56 -0.38 -23.85
N ASN A 316 -1.83 0.37 -22.79
CA ASN A 316 -0.85 0.85 -21.80
C ASN A 316 -0.58 -0.15 -20.65
N THR A 317 -0.77 -1.44 -20.90
CA THR A 317 -0.69 -2.46 -19.86
C THR A 317 0.72 -2.60 -19.28
N CYS A 318 0.81 -3.04 -18.02
CA CYS A 318 2.09 -3.00 -17.29
C CYS A 318 2.92 -4.30 -17.31
N GLN A 319 2.68 -5.22 -18.25
CA GLN A 319 3.48 -6.46 -18.31
C GLN A 319 4.97 -6.18 -18.59
N GLY A 320 5.30 -5.17 -19.39
CA GLY A 320 6.67 -4.86 -19.79
C GLY A 320 7.53 -4.19 -18.71
N GLY A 321 6.90 -3.59 -17.70
CA GLY A 321 7.51 -2.97 -16.53
C GLY A 321 7.30 -3.87 -15.31
N VAL A 322 6.19 -3.69 -14.61
CA VAL A 322 5.81 -4.44 -13.40
C VAL A 322 5.89 -5.96 -13.62
N GLY A 323 5.38 -6.47 -14.75
CA GLY A 323 5.47 -7.91 -15.05
C GLY A 323 6.91 -8.42 -15.17
N VAL A 324 7.76 -7.72 -15.93
CA VAL A 324 9.19 -8.06 -16.07
C VAL A 324 9.94 -7.87 -14.74
N GLY A 325 9.60 -6.86 -13.95
CA GLY A 325 10.18 -6.62 -12.62
C GLY A 325 9.86 -7.76 -11.65
N SER A 326 8.61 -8.21 -11.64
CA SER A 326 8.15 -9.38 -10.88
C SER A 326 8.98 -10.63 -11.17
N SER A 327 9.22 -10.93 -12.45
CA SER A 327 10.11 -12.03 -12.87
C SER A 327 11.57 -11.81 -12.47
N THR A 328 12.07 -10.58 -12.62
CA THR A 328 13.45 -10.22 -12.32
C THR A 328 13.77 -10.37 -10.84
N TYR A 329 12.86 -9.97 -9.96
CA TYR A 329 13.04 -10.09 -8.51
C TYR A 329 12.60 -11.45 -7.95
N GLY A 330 12.04 -12.33 -8.78
CA GLY A 330 11.53 -13.63 -8.35
C GLY A 330 10.42 -13.47 -7.31
N VAL A 331 9.49 -12.54 -7.54
CA VAL A 331 8.43 -12.20 -6.58
C VAL A 331 7.61 -13.45 -6.25
N PRO A 332 7.49 -13.82 -4.96
CA PRO A 332 6.69 -14.96 -4.55
C PRO A 332 5.19 -14.66 -4.67
N VAL A 333 4.48 -15.59 -5.31
CA VAL A 333 3.02 -15.64 -5.37
C VAL A 333 2.56 -17.04 -4.91
N PRO A 334 1.75 -17.16 -3.85
CA PRO A 334 1.20 -16.07 -3.04
C PRO A 334 2.26 -15.34 -2.19
N MET A 335 1.90 -14.16 -1.69
CA MET A 335 2.72 -13.40 -0.75
C MET A 335 3.12 -14.27 0.47
N PRO A 336 4.42 -14.34 0.83
CA PRO A 336 4.91 -15.13 1.95
C PRO A 336 4.64 -14.44 3.29
N ALA A 337 4.92 -15.14 4.39
CA ALA A 337 5.06 -14.50 5.69
C ALA A 337 6.11 -13.37 5.60
N LEU A 338 5.80 -12.18 6.11
CA LEU A 338 6.71 -11.04 6.04
C LEU A 338 7.84 -11.19 7.05
N ARG A 339 9.03 -10.68 6.69
CA ARG A 339 10.11 -10.53 7.67
C ARG A 339 9.63 -9.63 8.81
N GLN A 340 10.00 -10.01 10.02
CA GLN A 340 9.61 -9.30 11.23
C GLN A 340 10.71 -8.36 11.76
N ASN A 341 11.95 -8.57 11.34
CA ASN A 341 13.15 -7.86 11.78
C ASN A 341 14.19 -7.76 10.68
#